data_AF-A0A255T8P8-F1
#
_entry.id   AF-A0A255T8P8-F1
#
_cell.length_a   1.000
_cell.length_b   1.000
_cell.length_c   1.000
_cell.angle_alpha   90.00
_cell.angle_beta   90.00
_cell.angle_gamma   90.00
#
_symmetry.space_group_name_H-M   'P 1'
#
loop_
_entity.id
_entity.type
_entity.pdbx_description
1 polymer ?
#
loop_
_entity_poly.entity_id
_entity_poly.type
_entity_poly.pdbx_seq_one_letter_code
_entity_poly.pdbx_strand_id
1 'polypeptide(L)'
;MAVSIERIVRSGRLSVTLTDRYAVVMDGVCMEAMKVSSWRDGFAMYRTTNGTTPKHVRPVYLYSDGLLSSLRPTAALRSSSDTIVVRSDVGGGQTDGYLSVNYPDGSYYEGQYSDTLGGIMRHGFGVDFRSDKVRVGRWEYDRYRGEQPLYTAAHIYGIDISRYQHEPSSQTVRRGRRRRKVTYPILWNQLRITSLGSMSKKRVEGNVDYPISFIYIKSTEGKSLTNRYFRADYAAARKHGYRVGAYHFFSTRTTARQQADNFIKNSRYQKGDLPPALDVEPSAAQIAQMGGIRVLLKSVRSWLEDVGHRLGVQPILYVSQSFVNKYLTDDNPDGDYLRKNYQVWIARYGEYKPDVHLAIWQLSPDGRVRGIRGLVDINVFNGFEEAFRDFSSISAHSLPQPSPR
;
A
#
# COMPACT_ATOMS: atom_id res chain seq x y z
N MET A 1 13.61 28.91 32.18
CA MET A 1 12.34 29.65 32.12
C MET A 1 12.67 31.09 32.49
N ALA A 2 12.41 32.04 31.60
CA ALA A 2 12.53 33.46 31.91
C ALA A 2 11.12 34.06 31.95
N VAL A 3 10.76 34.66 33.08
CA VAL A 3 9.48 35.35 33.22
C VAL A 3 9.72 36.80 32.83
N SER A 4 9.11 37.25 31.73
CA SER A 4 9.11 38.66 31.37
C SER A 4 7.81 39.31 31.80
N ILE A 5 7.93 40.44 32.48
CA ILE A 5 6.78 41.27 32.84
C ILE A 5 6.64 42.32 31.74
N GLU A 6 5.65 42.16 30.87
CA GLU A 6 5.30 43.20 29.90
C GLU A 6 4.25 44.14 30.49
N ARG A 7 4.61 45.42 30.52
CA ARG A 7 3.69 46.50 30.90
C ARG A 7 2.80 46.80 29.69
N ILE A 8 1.57 46.32 29.71
CA ILE A 8 0.58 46.66 28.69
C ILE A 8 -0.26 47.82 29.22
N VAL A 9 -0.17 48.97 28.56
CA VAL A 9 -1.09 50.10 28.79
C VAL A 9 -2.10 50.08 27.64
N ARG A 10 -3.31 49.57 27.89
CA ARG A 10 -4.44 49.64 26.96
C ARG A 10 -5.60 50.34 27.66
N SER A 11 -6.18 51.33 26.98
CA SER A 11 -7.41 51.99 27.43
C SER A 11 -7.36 52.57 28.85
N GLY A 12 -6.21 53.11 29.26
CA GLY A 12 -6.03 53.74 30.58
C GLY A 12 -6.02 52.77 31.78
N ARG A 13 -6.11 51.45 31.56
CA ARG A 13 -5.96 50.43 32.61
C ARG A 13 -4.59 49.76 32.50
N LEU A 14 -3.94 49.59 33.65
CA LEU A 14 -2.69 48.84 33.76
C LEU A 14 -3.03 47.36 33.89
N SER A 15 -2.59 46.54 32.94
CA SER A 15 -2.63 45.07 33.07
C SER A 15 -1.21 44.52 33.02
N VAL A 16 -0.85 43.74 34.03
CA VAL A 16 0.39 42.98 34.05
C VAL A 16 0.08 41.60 33.51
N THR A 17 0.65 41.26 32.35
CA THR A 17 0.57 39.89 31.83
C THR A 17 1.89 39.21 32.12
N LEU A 18 1.83 38.12 32.89
CA LEU A 18 2.96 37.22 33.03
C LEU A 18 3.11 36.48 31.70
N THR A 19 4.23 36.66 31.00
CA THR A 19 4.51 35.91 29.78
C THR A 19 5.68 34.99 30.05
N ASP A 20 5.40 33.68 30.04
CA ASP A 20 6.44 32.67 30.11
C ASP A 20 7.19 32.65 28.77
N ARG A 21 8.45 33.10 28.77
CA ARG A 21 9.32 33.01 27.61
C ARG A 21 10.09 31.70 27.69
N TYR A 22 9.83 30.85 26.69
CA TYR A 22 10.52 29.58 26.52
C TYR A 22 11.58 29.74 25.45
N ALA A 23 12.59 28.89 25.50
CA ALA A 23 13.59 28.85 24.45
C ALA A 23 13.86 27.40 24.04
N VAL A 24 14.13 27.23 22.76
CA VAL A 24 14.49 25.95 22.13
C VAL A 24 15.90 26.12 21.58
N VAL A 25 16.79 25.17 21.85
CA VAL A 25 18.20 25.23 21.43
C VAL A 25 18.43 24.32 20.20
N MET A 26 19.19 24.82 19.22
CA MET A 26 19.49 24.21 17.92
C MET A 26 20.96 24.42 17.55
N ASP A 27 21.77 23.36 17.40
CA ASP A 27 23.20 23.46 17.02
C ASP A 27 24.02 24.49 17.84
N GLY A 28 23.67 24.64 19.12
CA GLY A 28 24.26 25.64 20.02
C GLY A 28 23.61 27.03 20.00
N VAL A 29 22.62 27.26 19.13
CA VAL A 29 21.85 28.50 18.98
C VAL A 29 20.52 28.42 19.72
N CYS A 30 20.25 29.40 20.60
CA CYS A 30 19.04 29.48 21.41
C CYS A 30 17.98 30.35 20.70
N MET A 31 16.77 29.84 20.49
CA MET A 31 15.65 30.53 19.84
C MET A 31 14.45 30.69 20.78
N GLU A 32 13.75 31.81 20.70
CA GLU A 32 12.57 32.08 21.55
C GLU A 32 11.33 31.30 21.09
N ALA A 33 10.54 30.84 22.04
CA ALA A 33 9.33 30.05 21.83
C ALA A 33 8.21 30.46 22.80
N MET A 34 6.97 30.25 22.36
CA MET A 34 5.75 30.55 23.10
C MET A 34 4.98 29.27 23.42
N LYS A 35 4.43 29.17 24.62
CA LYS A 35 3.53 28.06 24.99
C LYS A 35 2.20 28.17 24.23
N VAL A 36 1.68 27.06 23.75
CA VAL A 36 0.37 26.96 23.07
C VAL A 36 -0.64 26.34 24.01
N SER A 37 -1.87 26.84 24.00
CA SER A 37 -2.99 26.27 24.74
C SER A 37 -3.27 24.84 24.31
N SER A 38 -3.35 23.92 25.27
CA SER A 38 -3.73 22.51 25.09
C SER A 38 -4.86 22.19 26.06
N TRP A 39 -5.67 21.19 25.73
CA TRP A 39 -6.79 20.73 26.56
C TRP A 39 -6.36 19.82 27.73
N ARG A 40 -5.06 19.71 27.99
CA ARG A 40 -4.48 18.75 28.94
C ARG A 40 -3.71 19.44 30.07
N ASP A 41 -3.99 19.01 31.31
CA ASP A 41 -3.14 19.31 32.46
C ASP A 41 -1.84 18.50 32.42
N GLY A 42 -0.71 19.15 32.71
CA GLY A 42 0.62 18.53 32.75
C GLY A 42 1.41 18.52 31.43
N PHE A 43 0.85 18.95 30.30
CA PHE A 43 1.60 19.05 29.04
C PHE A 43 1.69 20.50 28.56
N ALA A 44 2.87 20.92 28.09
CA ALA A 44 3.08 22.24 27.51
C ALA A 44 3.55 22.09 26.05
N MET A 45 2.72 22.58 25.12
CA MET A 45 3.09 22.69 23.71
C MET A 45 3.86 23.99 23.47
N TYR A 46 4.80 24.01 22.54
CA TYR A 46 5.58 25.21 22.21
C TYR A 46 5.63 25.47 20.70
N ARG A 47 5.53 26.75 20.32
CA ARG A 47 5.66 27.27 18.95
C ARG A 47 6.81 28.27 18.90
N THR A 48 7.72 28.15 17.93
CA THR A 48 8.79 29.14 17.71
C THR A 48 8.22 30.47 17.20
N THR A 49 8.88 31.58 17.51
CA THR A 49 8.41 32.94 17.14
C THR A 49 8.43 33.23 15.63
N ASN A 50 9.14 32.44 14.84
CA ASN A 50 9.33 32.63 13.39
C ASN A 50 8.43 31.75 12.50
N GLY A 51 7.56 30.90 13.04
CA GLY A 51 6.58 30.10 12.26
C GLY A 51 7.16 29.02 11.33
N THR A 52 8.48 28.93 11.20
CA THR A 52 9.21 27.94 10.39
C THR A 52 9.98 26.95 11.29
N THR A 53 9.98 25.67 10.94
CA THR A 53 10.81 24.61 11.58
C THR A 53 12.02 24.33 10.68
N PRO A 54 13.25 24.66 11.11
CA PRO A 54 14.47 24.13 10.52
C PRO A 54 14.60 22.62 10.77
N LYS A 55 15.37 21.89 9.95
CA LYS A 55 15.64 20.46 10.19
C LYS A 55 16.28 20.25 11.57
N HIS A 56 15.93 19.17 12.27
CA HIS A 56 16.55 18.66 13.52
C HIS A 56 16.21 19.35 14.87
N VAL A 57 15.11 20.10 14.97
CA VAL A 57 14.67 20.74 16.24
C VAL A 57 14.25 19.71 17.31
N ARG A 58 14.60 19.95 18.59
CA ARG A 58 14.24 19.14 19.76
C ARG A 58 13.67 19.94 20.98
N PRO A 59 12.45 19.70 21.52
CA PRO A 59 12.02 20.25 22.81
C PRO A 59 12.51 19.45 24.04
N VAL A 60 12.29 20.07 25.20
CA VAL A 60 12.76 19.64 26.52
C VAL A 60 11.54 19.43 27.43
N TYR A 61 11.52 18.33 28.19
CA TYR A 61 10.50 18.02 29.19
C TYR A 61 10.87 18.64 30.54
N LEU A 62 9.86 19.08 31.30
CA LEU A 62 9.96 19.41 32.72
C LEU A 62 9.00 18.50 33.47
N TYR A 63 9.52 17.64 34.33
CA TYR A 63 8.77 17.21 35.51
C TYR A 63 9.71 17.09 36.71
N SER A 64 9.40 17.83 37.76
CA SER A 64 9.45 17.30 39.11
C SER A 64 8.32 17.94 39.92
N ASP A 65 7.51 17.10 40.55
CA ASP A 65 6.53 17.46 41.56
C ASP A 65 7.15 18.21 42.76
N GLY A 66 6.31 18.96 43.47
CA GLY A 66 6.47 19.19 44.90
C GLY A 66 6.96 20.58 45.34
N LEU A 67 6.21 21.16 46.27
CA LEU A 67 6.62 22.29 47.11
C LEU A 67 7.99 22.01 47.79
N LEU A 68 8.83 23.05 47.83
CA LEU A 68 10.00 23.25 48.71
C LEU A 68 11.26 22.38 48.45
N SER A 69 12.32 22.98 47.91
CA SER A 69 13.55 23.35 48.66
C SER A 69 14.78 23.54 47.74
N SER A 70 15.42 24.70 47.89
CA SER A 70 16.83 25.00 47.59
C SER A 70 17.46 24.48 46.28
N LEU A 71 17.55 25.41 45.32
CA LEU A 71 18.38 25.37 44.11
C LEU A 71 19.87 25.09 44.39
N ARG A 72 20.45 24.09 43.67
CA ARG A 72 21.76 24.18 42.99
C ARG A 72 21.74 23.34 41.71
N PRO A 73 22.40 23.78 40.61
CA PRO A 73 22.34 23.12 39.32
C PRO A 73 23.09 21.80 39.35
N THR A 74 22.36 20.69 39.28
CA THR A 74 22.94 19.36 39.09
C THR A 74 23.43 19.24 37.65
N ALA A 75 24.61 18.67 37.48
CA ALA A 75 25.31 18.44 36.22
C ALA A 75 24.38 17.97 35.08
N ALA A 76 24.74 18.37 33.84
CA ALA A 76 24.01 18.06 32.62
C ALA A 76 23.42 16.64 32.65
N LEU A 77 22.09 16.57 32.61
CA LEU A 77 21.37 15.32 32.50
C LEU A 77 21.92 14.55 31.29
N ARG A 78 22.43 13.34 31.55
CA ARG A 78 22.67 12.35 30.50
C ARG A 78 21.42 12.26 29.63
N SER A 79 21.64 12.19 28.33
CA SER A 79 20.66 12.20 27.24
C SER A 79 19.27 11.62 27.61
N SER A 80 18.26 12.49 27.68
CA SER A 80 16.86 12.09 27.50
C SER A 80 16.30 12.81 26.28
N SER A 81 16.27 12.07 25.18
CA SER A 81 15.63 12.42 23.93
C SER A 81 14.13 12.23 24.09
N ASP A 82 13.35 13.29 23.90
CA ASP A 82 12.03 13.21 23.29
C ASP A 82 11.72 14.60 22.75
N THR A 83 10.98 14.68 21.65
CA THR A 83 10.85 15.94 20.92
C THR A 83 9.56 16.03 20.12
N ILE A 84 8.64 16.93 20.49
CA ILE A 84 7.40 17.22 19.75
C ILE A 84 7.34 18.70 19.39
N VAL A 85 7.56 19.02 18.10
CA VAL A 85 7.39 20.38 17.58
C VAL A 85 5.99 20.49 16.99
N VAL A 86 5.21 21.47 17.43
CA VAL A 86 3.84 21.68 16.97
C VAL A 86 3.74 22.98 16.18
N ARG A 87 3.20 22.91 14.96
CA ARG A 87 2.74 24.06 14.18
C ARG A 87 1.21 24.07 14.16
N SER A 88 0.61 25.03 14.85
CA SER A 88 -0.81 25.29 14.76
C SER A 88 -1.10 26.23 13.60
N ASP A 89 -1.63 25.68 12.50
CA ASP A 89 -2.37 26.49 11.53
C ASP A 89 -3.81 26.54 12.01
N VAL A 90 -4.19 27.67 12.60
CA VAL A 90 -5.54 27.94 13.12
C VAL A 90 -6.46 28.20 11.92
N GLY A 91 -6.76 27.15 11.16
CA GLY A 91 -7.42 27.24 9.86
C GLY A 91 -8.39 26.09 9.60
N GLY A 92 -9.42 25.96 10.43
CA GLY A 92 -10.73 25.39 10.06
C GLY A 92 -10.78 23.99 9.39
N GLY A 93 -9.86 23.08 9.68
CA GLY A 93 -9.84 21.71 9.13
C GLY A 93 -10.25 20.62 10.13
N GLN A 94 -10.42 19.38 9.65
CA GLN A 94 -10.67 18.15 10.44
C GLN A 94 -9.51 17.74 11.39
N THR A 95 -8.46 18.56 11.50
CA THR A 95 -7.20 18.29 12.23
C THR A 95 -6.81 19.53 13.02
N ASP A 96 -6.14 19.38 14.16
CA ASP A 96 -5.76 20.49 15.05
C ASP A 96 -4.45 21.18 14.65
N GLY A 97 -3.67 20.58 13.74
CA GLY A 97 -2.49 21.21 13.16
C GLY A 97 -1.51 20.19 12.58
N TYR A 98 -0.25 20.60 12.48
CA TYR A 98 0.88 19.76 12.08
C TYR A 98 1.88 19.62 13.22
N LEU A 99 2.53 18.47 13.31
CA LEU A 99 3.62 18.25 14.25
C LEU A 99 4.76 17.46 13.61
N SER A 100 5.93 17.56 14.23
CA SER A 100 7.06 16.67 13.98
C SER A 100 7.52 16.04 15.29
N VAL A 101 7.71 14.72 15.29
CA VAL A 101 8.23 13.95 16.44
C VAL A 101 9.56 13.32 16.09
N ASN A 102 10.59 13.54 16.91
CA ASN A 102 11.82 12.76 16.86
C ASN A 102 11.86 11.84 18.09
N TYR A 103 12.03 10.53 17.85
CA TYR A 103 12.07 9.51 18.89
C TYR A 103 13.51 9.13 19.26
N PRO A 104 13.74 8.57 20.48
CA PRO A 104 15.07 8.17 20.96
C PRO A 104 15.80 7.18 20.07
N ASP A 105 15.06 6.27 19.43
CA ASP A 105 15.58 5.23 18.55
C ASP A 105 15.97 5.75 17.16
N GLY A 106 15.88 7.06 16.95
CA GLY A 106 16.16 7.71 15.66
C GLY A 106 14.98 7.68 14.70
N SER A 107 13.83 7.10 15.07
CA SER A 107 12.62 7.21 14.27
C SER A 107 12.06 8.63 14.28
N TYR A 108 11.33 8.98 13.22
CA TYR A 108 10.86 10.33 12.97
C TYR A 108 9.46 10.33 12.36
N TYR A 109 8.57 11.18 12.87
CA TYR A 109 7.27 11.43 12.30
C TYR A 109 7.10 12.91 11.93
N GLU A 110 6.44 13.19 10.81
CA GLU A 110 5.98 14.52 10.44
C GLU A 110 4.59 14.44 9.81
N GLY A 111 3.64 15.21 10.31
CA GLY A 111 2.29 15.18 9.73
C GLY A 111 1.24 15.86 10.58
N GLN A 112 0.00 15.68 10.15
CA GLN A 112 -1.18 16.23 10.81
C GLN A 112 -1.50 15.48 12.11
N TYR A 113 -2.07 16.20 13.08
CA TYR A 113 -2.48 15.63 14.36
C TYR A 113 -3.87 16.10 14.81
N SER A 114 -4.41 15.40 15.79
CA SER A 114 -5.54 15.85 16.60
C SER A 114 -5.21 15.79 18.09
N ASP A 115 -5.61 16.82 18.85
CA ASP A 115 -5.55 16.89 20.31
C ASP A 115 -6.86 16.34 20.88
N THR A 116 -6.80 15.12 21.42
CA THR A 116 -7.96 14.42 22.00
C THR A 116 -7.81 14.30 23.52
N LEU A 117 -8.89 13.93 24.21
CA LEU A 117 -8.80 13.59 25.65
C LEU A 117 -7.78 12.47 25.95
N GLY A 118 -7.53 11.58 24.97
CA GLY A 118 -6.53 10.51 25.05
C GLY A 118 -5.10 10.95 24.74
N GLY A 119 -4.88 12.23 24.43
CA GLY A 119 -3.61 12.81 24.03
C GLY A 119 -3.53 13.21 22.56
N ILE A 120 -2.36 13.72 22.18
CA ILE A 120 -2.03 14.07 20.80
C ILE A 120 -1.85 12.77 20.01
N MET A 121 -2.65 12.60 18.98
CA MET A 121 -2.62 11.43 18.12
C MET A 121 -2.35 11.84 16.67
N ARG A 122 -1.60 11.02 15.94
CA ARG A 122 -1.43 11.22 14.49
C ARG A 122 -2.79 11.09 13.81
N HIS A 123 -3.23 12.13 13.13
CA HIS A 123 -4.56 12.19 12.50
C HIS A 123 -4.50 13.10 11.27
N GLY A 124 -4.82 12.54 10.10
CA GLY A 124 -4.64 13.22 8.82
C GLY A 124 -3.47 12.66 8.01
N PHE A 125 -2.88 13.43 7.11
CA PHE A 125 -1.73 12.99 6.31
C PHE A 125 -0.42 13.13 7.11
N GLY A 126 0.46 12.14 7.02
CA GLY A 126 1.78 12.20 7.64
C GLY A 126 2.73 11.12 7.16
N VAL A 127 4.01 11.33 7.48
CA VAL A 127 5.14 10.48 7.16
C VAL A 127 5.78 9.98 8.46
N ASP A 128 6.03 8.68 8.55
CA ASP A 128 6.68 8.00 9.69
C ASP A 128 7.88 7.20 9.16
N PHE A 129 9.08 7.57 9.58
CA PHE A 129 10.34 6.90 9.28
C PHE A 129 10.78 6.09 10.49
N ARG A 130 10.90 4.78 10.31
CA ARG A 130 11.43 3.85 11.31
C ARG A 130 12.64 3.14 10.75
N SER A 131 13.41 2.49 11.61
CA SER A 131 14.60 1.72 11.22
C SER A 131 14.30 0.62 10.19
N ASP A 132 13.09 0.04 10.22
CA ASP A 132 12.70 -1.09 9.37
C ASP A 132 11.67 -0.75 8.29
N LYS A 133 11.05 0.44 8.33
CA LYS A 133 9.97 0.82 7.39
C LYS A 133 9.76 2.33 7.30
N VAL A 134 9.26 2.75 6.15
CA VAL A 134 8.73 4.11 5.93
C VAL A 134 7.24 4.01 5.64
N ARG A 135 6.44 4.86 6.28
CA ARG A 135 4.99 4.97 6.06
C ARG A 135 4.66 6.39 5.63
N VAL A 136 4.00 6.53 4.48
CA VAL A 136 3.55 7.81 3.95
C VAL A 136 2.07 7.67 3.65
N GLY A 137 1.22 8.43 4.33
CA GLY A 137 -0.21 8.37 4.04
C GLY A 137 -1.10 8.87 5.16
N ARG A 138 -2.32 8.36 5.19
CA ARG A 138 -3.35 8.78 6.13
C ARG A 138 -3.22 8.04 7.47
N TRP A 139 -3.38 8.80 8.53
CA TRP A 139 -3.43 8.40 9.92
C TRP A 139 -4.81 8.73 10.48
N GLU A 140 -5.33 7.86 11.32
CA GLU A 140 -6.61 8.02 11.98
C GLU A 140 -6.42 7.63 13.44
N TYR A 141 -6.14 8.63 14.28
CA TYR A 141 -5.93 8.45 15.72
C TYR A 141 -4.85 7.38 15.99
N ASP A 142 -3.63 7.65 15.52
CA ASP A 142 -2.45 6.77 15.55
C ASP A 142 -2.53 5.47 14.75
N ARG A 143 -3.69 5.13 14.18
CA ARG A 143 -3.82 4.03 13.24
C ARG A 143 -3.39 4.50 11.84
N TYR A 144 -2.27 3.98 11.36
CA TYR A 144 -1.90 4.14 9.96
C TYR A 144 -2.92 3.42 9.06
N ARG A 145 -3.52 4.15 8.13
CA ARG A 145 -4.49 3.62 7.16
C ARG A 145 -3.86 3.24 5.83
N GLY A 146 -2.77 3.92 5.44
CA GLY A 146 -2.10 3.74 4.15
C GLY A 146 -2.14 5.00 3.29
N GLU A 147 -1.41 4.94 2.17
CA GLU A 147 -1.52 5.92 1.09
C GLU A 147 -2.93 5.90 0.50
N GLN A 148 -3.51 7.05 0.12
CA GLN A 148 -4.82 7.12 -0.54
C GLN A 148 -4.66 7.78 -1.92
N PRO A 149 -4.46 6.98 -3.00
CA PRO A 149 -4.13 7.53 -4.31
C PRO A 149 -5.25 8.38 -4.90
N LEU A 150 -4.85 9.39 -5.69
CA LEU A 150 -5.71 10.06 -6.66
C LEU A 150 -5.49 9.37 -8.02
N TYR A 151 -6.49 8.68 -8.52
CA TYR A 151 -6.42 7.93 -9.78
C TYR A 151 -6.58 8.85 -10.98
N THR A 152 -5.55 8.89 -11.82
CA THR A 152 -5.44 9.72 -13.03
C THR A 152 -4.95 8.88 -14.20
N ALA A 153 -5.09 9.37 -15.43
CA ALA A 153 -4.60 8.69 -16.63
C ALA A 153 -3.07 8.45 -16.67
N ALA A 154 -2.30 9.08 -15.77
CA ALA A 154 -0.85 8.91 -15.66
C ALA A 154 -0.44 7.61 -14.94
N HIS A 155 -1.38 6.94 -14.25
CA HIS A 155 -1.10 5.63 -13.66
C HIS A 155 -0.94 4.56 -14.73
N ILE A 156 -0.13 3.55 -14.43
CA ILE A 156 0.06 2.40 -15.30
C ILE A 156 -1.06 1.40 -14.99
N TYR A 157 -2.14 1.48 -15.76
CA TYR A 157 -3.27 0.58 -15.63
C TYR A 157 -3.07 -0.71 -16.41
N GLY A 158 -3.69 -1.78 -15.91
CA GLY A 158 -3.88 -3.01 -16.64
C GLY A 158 -5.22 -3.64 -16.34
N ILE A 159 -5.48 -4.74 -17.02
CA ILE A 159 -6.66 -5.56 -16.81
C ILE A 159 -6.23 -7.02 -16.69
N ASP A 160 -7.08 -7.84 -16.09
CA ASP A 160 -6.96 -9.28 -16.22
C ASP A 160 -8.21 -9.90 -16.83
N ILE A 161 -8.00 -10.90 -17.69
CA ILE A 161 -9.06 -11.51 -18.48
C ILE A 161 -8.95 -13.02 -18.47
N SER A 162 -10.10 -13.67 -18.69
CA SER A 162 -10.22 -15.10 -18.84
C SER A 162 -11.26 -15.43 -19.92
N ARG A 163 -11.68 -16.70 -20.00
CA ARG A 163 -12.81 -17.10 -20.85
C ARG A 163 -14.08 -16.29 -20.60
N TYR A 164 -14.27 -15.69 -19.42
CA TYR A 164 -15.51 -15.03 -19.04
C TYR A 164 -15.72 -13.69 -19.75
N GLN A 165 -14.65 -13.04 -20.22
CA GLN A 165 -14.76 -11.85 -21.09
C GLN A 165 -15.25 -12.19 -22.50
N HIS A 166 -15.19 -13.46 -22.90
CA HIS A 166 -15.83 -13.97 -24.11
C HIS A 166 -17.19 -14.60 -23.83
N GLU A 167 -17.32 -15.33 -22.72
CA GLU A 167 -18.50 -16.11 -22.34
C GLU A 167 -19.06 -15.65 -20.98
N PRO A 168 -19.73 -14.49 -20.90
CA PRO A 168 -20.29 -14.02 -19.64
C PRO A 168 -21.32 -15.02 -19.10
N SER A 169 -21.20 -15.35 -17.81
CA SER A 169 -21.95 -16.42 -17.13
C SER A 169 -23.48 -16.22 -17.15
N SER A 170 -23.94 -14.97 -17.29
CA SER A 170 -25.35 -14.58 -17.24
C SER A 170 -26.09 -14.56 -18.59
N GLN A 171 -25.41 -14.88 -19.70
CA GLN A 171 -26.02 -14.74 -21.04
C GLN A 171 -26.07 -16.07 -21.81
N THR A 172 -27.27 -16.66 -21.86
CA THR A 172 -27.59 -17.78 -22.75
C THR A 172 -28.74 -17.38 -23.68
N VAL A 173 -28.63 -17.75 -24.97
CA VAL A 173 -29.71 -17.52 -25.94
C VAL A 173 -30.44 -18.84 -26.17
N ARG A 174 -31.77 -18.77 -26.15
CA ARG A 174 -32.65 -19.90 -26.45
C ARG A 174 -32.88 -19.97 -27.97
N ARG A 175 -32.47 -21.06 -28.62
CA ARG A 175 -32.80 -21.35 -30.03
C ARG A 175 -33.44 -22.73 -30.09
N GLY A 176 -34.76 -22.77 -30.19
CA GLY A 176 -35.55 -24.00 -30.03
C GLY A 176 -35.48 -24.59 -28.62
N ARG A 177 -35.26 -25.91 -28.49
CA ARG A 177 -35.10 -26.61 -27.19
C ARG A 177 -33.69 -26.55 -26.60
N ARG A 178 -32.70 -25.96 -27.28
CA ARG A 178 -31.31 -25.90 -26.82
C ARG A 178 -30.90 -24.48 -26.39
N ARG A 179 -30.23 -24.36 -25.24
CA ARG A 179 -29.53 -23.14 -24.81
C ARG A 179 -28.12 -23.16 -25.39
N ARG A 180 -27.72 -22.10 -26.08
CA ARG A 180 -26.32 -21.89 -26.50
C ARG A 180 -25.70 -20.75 -25.70
N LYS A 181 -24.42 -20.91 -25.35
CA LYS A 181 -23.62 -19.84 -24.76
C LYS A 181 -23.37 -18.77 -25.82
N VAL A 182 -23.55 -17.52 -25.45
CA VAL A 182 -23.16 -16.38 -26.30
C VAL A 182 -21.65 -16.21 -26.18
N THR A 183 -21.01 -15.87 -27.29
CA THR A 183 -19.58 -15.56 -27.32
C THR A 183 -19.39 -14.18 -27.91
N TYR A 184 -18.57 -13.37 -27.28
CA TYR A 184 -18.21 -12.03 -27.74
C TYR A 184 -16.72 -11.95 -28.10
N PRO A 185 -16.35 -11.20 -29.14
CA PRO A 185 -14.96 -10.86 -29.39
C PRO A 185 -14.50 -9.77 -28.41
N ILE A 186 -13.18 -9.73 -28.17
CA ILE A 186 -12.52 -8.55 -27.60
C ILE A 186 -12.11 -7.65 -28.75
N LEU A 187 -12.54 -6.38 -28.72
CA LEU A 187 -12.20 -5.38 -29.72
C LEU A 187 -10.88 -4.68 -29.31
N TRP A 188 -9.76 -5.35 -29.59
CA TRP A 188 -8.41 -4.98 -29.13
C TRP A 188 -7.97 -3.54 -29.47
N ASN A 189 -8.43 -2.99 -30.59
CA ASN A 189 -8.14 -1.63 -31.04
C ASN A 189 -8.98 -0.55 -30.34
N GLN A 190 -9.94 -0.94 -29.49
CA GLN A 190 -10.83 -0.01 -28.78
C GLN A 190 -10.58 -0.01 -27.27
N LEU A 191 -9.64 -0.82 -26.77
CA LEU A 191 -9.46 -1.06 -25.34
C LEU A 191 -9.04 0.20 -24.60
N ARG A 192 -9.97 0.72 -23.79
CA ARG A 192 -9.74 1.81 -22.83
C ARG A 192 -10.61 1.57 -21.62
N ILE A 193 -10.08 1.82 -20.43
CA ILE A 193 -10.83 1.70 -19.19
C ILE A 193 -11.76 2.91 -19.10
N THR A 194 -13.07 2.66 -19.01
CA THR A 194 -14.11 3.69 -18.95
C THR A 194 -14.79 3.76 -17.58
N SER A 195 -14.46 2.83 -16.68
CA SER A 195 -14.91 2.85 -15.29
C SER A 195 -13.97 2.01 -14.42
N LEU A 196 -13.61 2.54 -13.25
CA LEU A 196 -12.86 1.83 -12.20
C LEU A 196 -13.78 1.04 -11.24
N GLY A 197 -15.03 0.81 -11.65
CA GLY A 197 -16.04 0.09 -10.89
C GLY A 197 -16.60 0.88 -9.70
N SER A 198 -17.51 0.23 -8.98
CA SER A 198 -18.36 0.82 -7.94
C SER A 198 -18.19 0.16 -6.57
N MET A 199 -17.55 -1.00 -6.49
CA MET A 199 -17.37 -1.74 -5.24
C MET A 199 -16.58 -1.00 -4.14
N SER A 200 -15.79 0.00 -4.49
CA SER A 200 -15.07 0.82 -3.53
C SER A 200 -14.98 2.27 -4.01
N LYS A 201 -15.03 3.20 -3.05
CA LYS A 201 -14.83 4.63 -3.32
C LYS A 201 -13.41 4.85 -3.81
N LYS A 202 -13.28 5.53 -4.95
CA LYS A 202 -12.00 5.88 -5.58
C LYS A 202 -11.97 7.38 -5.78
N ARG A 203 -10.85 8.01 -5.42
CA ARG A 203 -10.61 9.42 -5.74
C ARG A 203 -10.12 9.47 -7.18
N VAL A 204 -10.93 10.02 -8.07
CA VAL A 204 -10.64 10.07 -9.51
C VAL A 204 -10.54 11.54 -9.90
N GLU A 205 -9.54 11.88 -10.69
CA GLU A 205 -9.43 13.18 -11.33
C GLU A 205 -10.05 13.14 -12.73
N GLY A 206 -11.04 13.99 -12.98
CA GLY A 206 -11.70 14.05 -14.27
C GLY A 206 -12.53 12.81 -14.62
N ASN A 207 -12.73 12.59 -15.92
CA ASN A 207 -13.47 11.44 -16.44
C ASN A 207 -12.54 10.24 -16.65
N VAL A 208 -13.03 9.05 -16.29
CA VAL A 208 -12.29 7.80 -16.53
C VAL A 208 -12.33 7.46 -18.03
N ASP A 209 -11.21 7.72 -18.71
CA ASP A 209 -10.90 7.17 -20.02
C ASP A 209 -9.39 6.89 -20.07
N TYR A 210 -8.98 5.75 -19.49
CA TYR A 210 -7.57 5.47 -19.22
C TYR A 210 -6.98 4.44 -20.19
N PRO A 211 -5.71 4.62 -20.60
CA PRO A 211 -5.01 3.64 -21.42
C PRO A 211 -4.79 2.34 -20.65
N ILE A 212 -4.68 1.23 -21.38
CA ILE A 212 -4.27 -0.06 -20.83
C ILE A 212 -2.81 -0.29 -21.21
N SER A 213 -1.93 -0.45 -20.22
CA SER A 213 -0.50 -0.67 -20.43
C SER A 213 -0.15 -2.17 -20.38
N PHE A 214 -0.92 -2.97 -19.62
CA PHE A 214 -0.71 -4.42 -19.52
C PHE A 214 -1.98 -5.24 -19.39
N ILE A 215 -1.88 -6.52 -19.74
CA ILE A 215 -2.98 -7.48 -19.68
C ILE A 215 -2.49 -8.81 -19.11
N TYR A 216 -3.06 -9.24 -17.98
CA TYR A 216 -2.91 -10.63 -17.51
C TYR A 216 -4.00 -11.52 -18.10
N ILE A 217 -3.65 -12.72 -18.55
CA ILE A 217 -4.57 -13.63 -19.21
C ILE A 217 -4.52 -14.98 -18.51
N LYS A 218 -5.69 -15.50 -18.08
CA LYS A 218 -5.78 -16.85 -17.51
C LYS A 218 -5.29 -17.85 -18.54
N SER A 219 -4.30 -18.66 -18.19
CA SER A 219 -3.79 -19.72 -19.06
C SER A 219 -4.32 -21.09 -18.64
N THR A 220 -4.13 -21.43 -17.37
CA THR A 220 -4.39 -22.79 -16.86
C THR A 220 -4.98 -22.78 -15.46
N GLU A 221 -5.53 -23.93 -15.06
CA GLU A 221 -6.05 -24.17 -13.72
C GLU A 221 -5.82 -25.64 -13.33
N GLY A 222 -5.30 -25.86 -12.12
CA GLY A 222 -4.99 -27.19 -11.62
C GLY A 222 -4.10 -28.00 -12.58
N LYS A 223 -4.22 -29.33 -12.56
CA LYS A 223 -3.35 -30.19 -13.38
C LYS A 223 -3.70 -30.29 -14.88
N SER A 224 -4.87 -29.82 -15.32
CA SER A 224 -5.35 -30.12 -16.69
C SER A 224 -6.28 -29.09 -17.33
N LEU A 225 -6.90 -28.19 -16.58
CA LEU A 225 -7.80 -27.21 -17.19
C LEU A 225 -6.96 -26.13 -17.90
N THR A 226 -7.42 -25.75 -19.09
CA THR A 226 -6.80 -24.73 -19.93
C THR A 226 -7.86 -23.71 -20.37
N ASN A 227 -7.47 -22.44 -20.46
CA ASN A 227 -8.31 -21.41 -21.06
C ASN A 227 -8.18 -21.50 -22.59
N ARG A 228 -9.28 -21.91 -23.25
CA ARG A 228 -9.32 -22.06 -24.71
C ARG A 228 -9.05 -20.77 -25.49
N TYR A 229 -9.22 -19.60 -24.87
CA TYR A 229 -8.98 -18.30 -25.51
C TYR A 229 -7.53 -17.80 -25.34
N PHE A 230 -6.77 -18.35 -24.38
CA PHE A 230 -5.45 -17.84 -23.98
C PHE A 230 -4.52 -17.59 -25.17
N ARG A 231 -4.37 -18.57 -26.08
CA ARG A 231 -3.43 -18.44 -27.21
C ARG A 231 -3.82 -17.31 -28.17
N ALA A 232 -5.11 -17.17 -28.45
CA ALA A 232 -5.61 -16.12 -29.33
C ALA A 232 -5.50 -14.74 -28.68
N ASP A 233 -5.87 -14.65 -27.40
CA ASP A 233 -5.81 -13.40 -26.64
C ASP A 233 -4.37 -12.93 -26.44
N TYR A 234 -3.46 -13.84 -26.07
CA TYR A 234 -2.04 -13.54 -25.93
C TYR A 234 -1.45 -12.98 -27.24
N ALA A 235 -1.73 -13.63 -28.38
CA ALA A 235 -1.24 -13.19 -29.68
C ALA A 235 -1.83 -11.83 -30.09
N ALA A 236 -3.13 -11.63 -29.88
CA ALA A 236 -3.81 -10.38 -30.21
C ALA A 236 -3.33 -9.22 -29.33
N ALA A 237 -3.19 -9.45 -28.03
CA ALA A 237 -2.69 -8.47 -27.07
C ALA A 237 -1.27 -8.00 -27.44
N ARG A 238 -0.35 -8.95 -27.68
CA ARG A 238 1.02 -8.61 -28.12
C ARG A 238 1.03 -7.88 -29.45
N LYS A 239 0.20 -8.28 -30.42
CA LYS A 239 0.09 -7.61 -31.73
C LYS A 239 -0.33 -6.14 -31.57
N HIS A 240 -1.10 -5.80 -30.53
CA HIS A 240 -1.56 -4.45 -30.25
C HIS A 240 -0.62 -3.68 -29.30
N GLY A 241 0.55 -4.23 -28.98
CA GLY A 241 1.59 -3.55 -28.20
C GLY A 241 1.44 -3.66 -26.68
N TYR A 242 0.48 -4.43 -26.17
CA TYR A 242 0.31 -4.61 -24.72
C TYR A 242 1.41 -5.52 -24.15
N ARG A 243 1.86 -5.21 -22.93
CA ARG A 243 2.65 -6.14 -22.10
C ARG A 243 1.73 -7.23 -21.58
N VAL A 244 2.07 -8.50 -21.80
CA VAL A 244 1.18 -9.63 -21.47
C VAL A 244 1.77 -10.47 -20.36
N GLY A 245 0.96 -10.82 -19.36
CA GLY A 245 1.29 -11.81 -18.35
C GLY A 245 0.35 -13.02 -18.44
N ALA A 246 0.84 -14.22 -18.16
CA ALA A 246 0.00 -15.42 -18.06
C ALA A 246 -0.19 -15.78 -16.58
N TYR A 247 -1.40 -16.16 -16.19
CA TYR A 247 -1.65 -16.63 -14.82
C TYR A 247 -2.21 -18.06 -14.75
N HIS A 248 -1.89 -18.74 -13.64
CA HIS A 248 -2.38 -20.06 -13.28
C HIS A 248 -3.32 -19.97 -12.07
N PHE A 249 -4.53 -20.53 -12.18
CA PHE A 249 -5.44 -20.63 -11.04
C PHE A 249 -5.14 -21.90 -10.22
N PHE A 250 -4.73 -21.70 -8.97
CA PHE A 250 -4.29 -22.79 -8.10
C PHE A 250 -5.45 -23.71 -7.68
N SER A 251 -5.19 -25.01 -7.67
CA SER A 251 -6.10 -26.04 -7.18
C SER A 251 -5.55 -26.72 -5.94
N THR A 252 -6.37 -26.82 -4.89
CA THR A 252 -6.04 -27.56 -3.66
C THR A 252 -6.12 -29.08 -3.79
N ARG A 253 -6.48 -29.60 -4.98
CA ARG A 253 -6.72 -31.03 -5.24
C ARG A 253 -5.60 -31.73 -6.00
N THR A 254 -4.56 -30.99 -6.39
CA THR A 254 -3.48 -31.50 -7.26
C THR A 254 -2.13 -31.00 -6.78
N THR A 255 -1.06 -31.75 -7.06
CA THR A 255 0.26 -31.38 -6.56
C THR A 255 0.79 -30.12 -7.25
N ALA A 256 1.67 -29.38 -6.57
CA ALA A 256 2.33 -28.20 -7.13
C ALA A 256 3.04 -28.53 -8.46
N ARG A 257 3.73 -29.67 -8.53
CA ARG A 257 4.43 -30.13 -9.74
C ARG A 257 3.48 -30.35 -10.91
N GLN A 258 2.37 -31.05 -10.71
CA GLN A 258 1.38 -31.28 -11.77
C GLN A 258 0.79 -29.98 -12.31
N GLN A 259 0.59 -29.00 -11.43
CA GLN A 259 0.10 -27.67 -11.79
C GLN A 259 1.15 -26.86 -12.56
N ALA A 260 2.42 -26.91 -12.13
CA ALA A 260 3.53 -26.28 -12.84
C ALA A 260 3.72 -26.90 -14.24
N ASP A 261 3.65 -28.23 -14.36
CA ASP A 261 3.71 -28.92 -15.65
C ASP A 261 2.59 -28.50 -16.59
N ASN A 262 1.36 -28.35 -16.08
CA ASN A 262 0.23 -27.83 -16.86
C ASN A 262 0.48 -26.40 -17.33
N PHE A 263 0.96 -25.52 -16.44
CA PHE A 263 1.24 -24.12 -16.77
C PHE A 263 2.34 -24.00 -17.83
N ILE A 264 3.47 -24.67 -17.64
CA ILE A 264 4.61 -24.60 -18.57
C ILE A 264 4.24 -25.16 -19.94
N LYS A 265 3.46 -26.24 -20.00
CA LYS A 265 3.05 -26.86 -21.26
C LYS A 265 2.11 -25.98 -22.10
N ASN A 266 1.24 -25.22 -21.45
CA ASN A 266 0.11 -24.55 -22.12
C ASN A 266 0.22 -23.02 -22.18
N SER A 267 1.11 -22.42 -21.40
CA SER A 267 1.32 -20.97 -21.35
C SER A 267 2.42 -20.52 -22.31
N ARG A 268 2.58 -19.20 -22.44
CA ARG A 268 3.68 -18.57 -23.16
C ARG A 268 4.36 -17.57 -22.23
N TYR A 269 5.68 -17.51 -22.33
CA TYR A 269 6.49 -16.48 -21.72
C TYR A 269 7.64 -16.17 -22.67
N GLN A 270 7.74 -14.92 -23.08
CA GLN A 270 8.74 -14.41 -24.02
C GLN A 270 9.29 -13.09 -23.49
N LYS A 271 10.46 -12.68 -23.98
CA LYS A 271 11.04 -11.37 -23.64
C LYS A 271 10.01 -10.25 -23.86
N GLY A 272 9.88 -9.38 -22.86
CA GLY A 272 8.91 -8.29 -22.87
C GLY A 272 7.52 -8.67 -22.33
N ASP A 273 7.27 -9.93 -21.97
CA ASP A 273 6.11 -10.32 -21.17
C ASP A 273 6.30 -9.94 -19.70
N LEU A 274 5.20 -9.80 -19.00
CA LEU A 274 5.21 -9.70 -17.55
C LEU A 274 5.53 -11.07 -16.92
N PRO A 275 6.09 -11.10 -15.71
CA PRO A 275 6.29 -12.33 -14.98
C PRO A 275 5.00 -13.16 -14.84
N PRO A 276 5.08 -14.49 -14.92
CA PRO A 276 3.94 -15.37 -14.63
C PRO A 276 3.31 -15.07 -13.28
N ALA A 277 2.00 -15.25 -13.14
CA ALA A 277 1.32 -15.11 -11.86
C ALA A 277 0.71 -16.44 -11.38
N LEU A 278 0.80 -16.71 -10.08
CA LEU A 278 0.03 -17.76 -9.41
C LEU A 278 -1.15 -17.15 -8.67
N ASP A 279 -2.36 -17.52 -9.05
CA ASP A 279 -3.60 -17.08 -8.44
C ASP A 279 -4.03 -18.08 -7.35
N VAL A 280 -4.06 -17.62 -6.09
CA VAL A 280 -4.35 -18.44 -4.90
C VAL A 280 -5.56 -17.87 -4.14
N GLU A 281 -6.73 -18.44 -4.43
CA GLU A 281 -8.00 -18.06 -3.80
C GLU A 281 -8.78 -19.23 -3.16
N PRO A 282 -8.18 -20.02 -2.26
CA PRO A 282 -8.88 -21.14 -1.64
C PRO A 282 -9.85 -20.66 -0.55
N SER A 283 -11.01 -21.31 -0.48
CA SER A 283 -11.93 -21.19 0.66
C SER A 283 -11.38 -21.92 1.90
N ALA A 284 -11.87 -21.54 3.09
CA ALA A 284 -11.48 -22.20 4.34
C ALA A 284 -11.70 -23.73 4.32
N ALA A 285 -12.81 -24.18 3.71
CA ALA A 285 -13.11 -25.60 3.54
C ALA A 285 -12.08 -26.30 2.64
N GLN A 286 -11.65 -25.65 1.55
CA GLN A 286 -10.61 -26.20 0.67
C GLN A 286 -9.25 -26.27 1.36
N ILE A 287 -8.91 -25.28 2.19
CA ILE A 287 -7.68 -25.28 3.00
C ILE A 287 -7.71 -26.45 3.98
N ALA A 288 -8.81 -26.62 4.73
CA ALA A 288 -8.97 -27.71 5.68
C ALA A 288 -8.86 -29.08 4.98
N GLN A 289 -9.55 -29.25 3.84
CA GLN A 289 -9.52 -30.49 3.06
C GLN A 289 -8.13 -30.82 2.51
N MET A 290 -7.32 -29.81 2.20
CA MET A 290 -5.94 -29.99 1.73
C MET A 290 -4.97 -30.43 2.83
N GLY A 291 -5.38 -30.40 4.10
CA GLY A 291 -4.52 -30.68 5.26
C GLY A 291 -4.06 -29.42 6.00
N GLY A 292 -4.73 -28.28 5.78
CA GLY A 292 -4.50 -27.03 6.51
C GLY A 292 -3.56 -26.05 5.81
N ILE A 293 -3.40 -24.88 6.42
CA ILE A 293 -2.71 -23.74 5.80
C ILE A 293 -1.22 -24.01 5.52
N ARG A 294 -0.53 -24.74 6.39
CA ARG A 294 0.89 -25.07 6.20
C ARG A 294 1.11 -25.91 4.92
N VAL A 295 0.21 -26.86 4.63
CA VAL A 295 0.27 -27.68 3.42
C VAL A 295 -0.01 -26.84 2.16
N LEU A 296 -0.96 -25.92 2.24
CA LEU A 296 -1.25 -24.97 1.16
C LEU A 296 -0.02 -24.11 0.84
N LEU A 297 0.52 -23.39 1.83
CA LEU A 297 1.61 -22.43 1.58
C LEU A 297 2.88 -23.11 1.09
N LYS A 298 3.21 -24.30 1.62
CA LYS A 298 4.31 -25.11 1.10
C LYS A 298 4.10 -25.48 -0.37
N SER A 299 2.88 -25.84 -0.75
CA SER A 299 2.55 -26.16 -2.15
C SER A 299 2.59 -24.94 -3.07
N VAL A 300 2.12 -23.78 -2.59
CA VAL A 300 2.19 -22.49 -3.30
C VAL A 300 3.65 -22.12 -3.56
N ARG A 301 4.49 -22.16 -2.52
CA ARG A 301 5.94 -21.95 -2.63
C ARG A 301 6.58 -22.89 -3.64
N SER A 302 6.25 -24.19 -3.56
CA SER A 302 6.83 -25.21 -4.45
C SER A 302 6.47 -24.96 -5.91
N TRP A 303 5.25 -24.47 -6.20
CA TRP A 303 4.85 -24.09 -7.55
C TRP A 303 5.63 -22.87 -8.05
N LEU A 304 5.74 -21.83 -7.22
CA LEU A 304 6.43 -20.59 -7.56
C LEU A 304 7.92 -20.84 -7.86
N GLU A 305 8.59 -21.65 -7.05
CA GLU A 305 9.98 -22.03 -7.24
C GLU A 305 10.17 -22.90 -8.50
N ASP A 306 9.32 -23.90 -8.73
CA ASP A 306 9.42 -24.77 -9.92
C ASP A 306 9.19 -23.99 -11.23
N VAL A 307 8.14 -23.18 -11.30
CA VAL A 307 7.88 -22.32 -12.47
C VAL A 307 8.99 -21.29 -12.64
N GLY A 308 9.47 -20.70 -11.54
CA GLY A 308 10.54 -19.72 -11.57
C GLY A 308 11.85 -20.29 -12.12
N HIS A 309 12.25 -21.46 -11.65
CA HIS A 309 13.44 -22.15 -12.16
C HIS A 309 13.31 -22.54 -13.64
N ARG A 310 12.13 -23.02 -14.06
CA ARG A 310 11.92 -23.51 -15.43
C ARG A 310 11.79 -22.40 -16.47
N LEU A 311 11.34 -21.21 -16.07
CA LEU A 311 11.22 -20.05 -16.97
C LEU A 311 12.36 -19.03 -16.79
N GLY A 312 13.18 -19.18 -15.74
CA GLY A 312 14.25 -18.25 -15.37
C GLY A 312 13.77 -16.89 -14.85
N VAL A 313 12.46 -16.74 -14.62
CA VAL A 313 11.84 -15.50 -14.14
C VAL A 313 11.06 -15.79 -12.87
N GLN A 314 11.18 -14.95 -11.86
CA GLN A 314 10.42 -15.13 -10.63
C GLN A 314 8.92 -14.83 -10.88
N PRO A 315 7.99 -15.78 -10.67
CA PRO A 315 6.56 -15.51 -10.77
C PRO A 315 6.11 -14.56 -9.66
N ILE A 316 4.98 -13.88 -9.85
CA ILE A 316 4.30 -13.10 -8.80
C ILE A 316 3.16 -13.89 -8.18
N LEU A 317 2.79 -13.54 -6.94
CA LEU A 317 1.71 -14.20 -6.20
C LEU A 317 0.45 -13.32 -6.20
N TYR A 318 -0.64 -13.81 -6.80
CA TYR A 318 -1.95 -13.20 -6.69
C TYR A 318 -2.75 -13.77 -5.52
N VAL A 319 -3.19 -12.88 -4.60
CA VAL A 319 -3.94 -13.21 -3.39
C VAL A 319 -4.85 -12.07 -2.94
N SER A 320 -5.87 -12.37 -2.15
CA SER A 320 -6.71 -11.34 -1.52
C SER A 320 -6.03 -10.70 -0.29
N GLN A 321 -6.45 -9.48 0.08
CA GLN A 321 -6.03 -8.84 1.33
C GLN A 321 -6.27 -9.71 2.58
N SER A 322 -7.40 -10.44 2.61
CA SER A 322 -7.74 -11.34 3.71
C SER A 322 -6.75 -12.49 3.81
N PHE A 323 -6.29 -13.02 2.67
CA PHE A 323 -5.30 -14.07 2.62
C PHE A 323 -3.95 -13.59 3.17
N VAL A 324 -3.49 -12.41 2.74
CA VAL A 324 -2.26 -11.79 3.24
C VAL A 324 -2.31 -11.68 4.77
N ASN A 325 -3.34 -11.02 5.30
CA ASN A 325 -3.45 -10.73 6.73
C ASN A 325 -3.53 -11.99 7.61
N LYS A 326 -4.10 -13.08 7.08
CA LYS A 326 -4.31 -14.31 7.84
C LYS A 326 -3.16 -15.30 7.74
N TYR A 327 -2.45 -15.32 6.60
CA TYR A 327 -1.59 -16.45 6.25
C TYR A 327 -0.19 -16.07 5.81
N LEU A 328 0.05 -14.83 5.38
CA LEU A 328 1.39 -14.33 5.04
C LEU A 328 1.95 -13.55 6.23
N THR A 329 2.14 -14.28 7.33
CA THR A 329 2.49 -13.74 8.65
C THR A 329 3.71 -14.46 9.22
N ASP A 330 4.40 -13.82 10.16
CA ASP A 330 5.68 -14.28 10.68
C ASP A 330 5.57 -15.58 11.52
N ASP A 331 4.38 -15.97 11.97
CA ASP A 331 4.08 -17.24 12.64
C ASP A 331 4.01 -18.45 11.68
N ASN A 332 4.01 -18.19 10.37
CA ASN A 332 4.02 -19.22 9.34
C ASN A 332 5.30 -19.12 8.49
N PRO A 333 6.26 -20.06 8.62
CA PRO A 333 7.55 -19.97 7.93
C PRO A 333 7.46 -19.83 6.40
N ASP A 334 6.56 -20.58 5.75
CA ASP A 334 6.34 -20.43 4.31
C ASP A 334 5.57 -19.14 3.99
N GLY A 335 4.67 -18.69 4.87
CA GLY A 335 3.99 -17.40 4.74
C GLY A 335 4.95 -16.21 4.80
N ASP A 336 5.83 -16.19 5.79
CA ASP A 336 6.90 -15.20 5.94
C ASP A 336 7.87 -15.22 4.76
N TYR A 337 8.29 -16.41 4.32
CA TYR A 337 9.13 -16.57 3.15
C TYR A 337 8.47 -15.99 1.89
N LEU A 338 7.19 -16.32 1.65
CA LEU A 338 6.45 -15.79 0.50
C LEU A 338 6.33 -14.27 0.57
N ARG A 339 6.01 -13.72 1.75
CA ARG A 339 5.88 -12.26 1.98
C ARG A 339 7.16 -11.50 1.68
N LYS A 340 8.33 -12.06 2.05
CA LYS A 340 9.63 -11.42 1.90
C LYS A 340 10.20 -11.56 0.48
N ASN A 341 9.99 -12.70 -0.17
CA ASN A 341 10.73 -13.06 -1.38
C ASN A 341 9.93 -12.88 -2.67
N TYR A 342 8.60 -12.78 -2.62
CA TYR A 342 7.77 -12.68 -3.83
C TYR A 342 7.02 -11.36 -3.89
N GLN A 343 6.95 -10.81 -5.11
CA GLN A 343 6.07 -9.69 -5.40
C GLN A 343 4.61 -10.14 -5.41
N VAL A 344 3.74 -9.29 -4.89
CA VAL A 344 2.32 -9.59 -4.68
C VAL A 344 1.46 -8.77 -5.65
N TRP A 345 0.58 -9.47 -6.35
CA TRP A 345 -0.58 -8.90 -7.01
C TRP A 345 -1.80 -9.05 -6.09
N ILE A 346 -2.27 -7.98 -5.47
CA ILE A 346 -3.28 -8.07 -4.43
C ILE A 346 -4.68 -7.68 -4.91
N ALA A 347 -5.67 -8.54 -4.62
CA ALA A 347 -7.07 -8.19 -4.72
C ALA A 347 -7.54 -7.46 -3.46
N ARG A 348 -7.82 -6.16 -3.61
CA ARG A 348 -8.26 -5.32 -2.49
C ARG A 348 -9.14 -4.16 -2.96
N TYR A 349 -10.41 -4.21 -2.59
CA TYR A 349 -11.39 -3.19 -2.99
C TYR A 349 -11.59 -2.17 -1.87
N GLY A 350 -10.56 -1.38 -1.58
CA GLY A 350 -10.63 -0.35 -0.55
C GLY A 350 -9.86 0.91 -0.95
N GLU A 351 -9.94 1.94 -0.12
CA GLU A 351 -9.43 3.28 -0.49
C GLU A 351 -7.90 3.41 -0.36
N TYR A 352 -7.32 2.64 0.57
CA TYR A 352 -5.91 2.78 0.94
C TYR A 352 -5.01 1.75 0.26
N LYS A 353 -3.78 2.11 -0.05
CA LYS A 353 -2.78 1.19 -0.59
C LYS A 353 -2.47 0.08 0.42
N PRO A 354 -2.36 -1.18 -0.03
CA PRO A 354 -1.99 -2.30 0.83
C PRO A 354 -0.52 -2.26 1.25
N ASP A 355 -0.25 -2.67 2.49
CA ASP A 355 1.09 -2.81 3.07
C ASP A 355 1.63 -4.23 2.79
N VAL A 356 2.11 -4.45 1.57
CA VAL A 356 2.70 -5.72 1.10
C VAL A 356 3.85 -5.43 0.14
N HIS A 357 4.63 -6.45 -0.26
CA HIS A 357 5.59 -6.34 -1.36
C HIS A 357 4.87 -6.20 -2.71
N LEU A 358 4.21 -5.06 -2.89
CA LEU A 358 3.19 -4.83 -3.91
C LEU A 358 3.82 -4.62 -5.28
N ALA A 359 3.44 -5.44 -6.26
CA ALA A 359 3.68 -5.17 -7.68
C ALA A 359 2.43 -4.64 -8.37
N ILE A 360 1.27 -5.27 -8.14
CA ILE A 360 0.02 -4.92 -8.83
C ILE A 360 -1.11 -4.89 -7.82
N TRP A 361 -1.99 -3.91 -7.94
CA TRP A 361 -3.19 -3.79 -7.13
C TRP A 361 -4.43 -3.92 -8.01
N GLN A 362 -5.22 -4.98 -7.82
CA GLN A 362 -6.55 -5.08 -8.40
C GLN A 362 -7.53 -4.21 -7.60
N LEU A 363 -7.94 -3.11 -8.24
CA LEU A 363 -8.73 -2.04 -7.64
C LEU A 363 -10.22 -2.35 -7.60
N SER A 364 -10.69 -3.16 -8.54
CA SER A 364 -12.10 -3.43 -8.77
C SER A 364 -12.26 -4.66 -9.65
N PRO A 365 -13.23 -5.53 -9.35
CA PRO A 365 -13.64 -6.61 -10.24
C PRO A 365 -14.84 -6.24 -11.12
N ASP A 366 -15.34 -5.01 -10.97
CA ASP A 366 -16.58 -4.50 -11.57
C ASP A 366 -16.35 -3.29 -12.48
N GLY A 367 -15.14 -3.16 -13.03
CA GLY A 367 -14.80 -2.11 -13.97
C GLY A 367 -15.44 -2.31 -15.35
N ARG A 368 -15.30 -1.29 -16.20
CA ARG A 368 -15.75 -1.33 -17.59
C ARG A 368 -14.62 -0.95 -18.53
N VAL A 369 -14.49 -1.72 -19.60
CA VAL A 369 -13.50 -1.52 -20.65
C VAL A 369 -14.21 -1.46 -21.98
N ARG A 370 -14.05 -0.34 -22.68
CA ARG A 370 -14.53 -0.22 -24.06
C ARG A 370 -13.87 -1.31 -24.91
N GLY A 371 -14.67 -2.02 -25.71
CA GLY A 371 -14.20 -3.16 -26.50
C GLY A 371 -14.30 -4.53 -25.81
N ILE A 372 -14.66 -4.59 -24.52
CA ILE A 372 -15.00 -5.84 -23.82
C ILE A 372 -16.45 -5.75 -23.34
N ARG A 373 -17.23 -6.82 -23.54
CA ARG A 373 -18.59 -6.89 -23.01
C ARG A 373 -18.59 -7.49 -21.61
N GLY A 374 -19.24 -6.81 -20.67
CA GLY A 374 -19.35 -7.24 -19.28
C GLY A 374 -18.39 -6.50 -18.36
N LEU A 375 -18.24 -7.03 -17.15
CA LEU A 375 -17.33 -6.50 -16.14
C LEU A 375 -15.91 -7.00 -16.40
N VAL A 376 -14.93 -6.17 -16.05
CA VAL A 376 -13.52 -6.47 -16.21
C VAL A 376 -12.78 -6.06 -14.94
N ASP A 377 -11.89 -6.92 -14.50
CA ASP A 377 -10.99 -6.66 -13.39
C ASP A 377 -9.97 -5.58 -13.77
N ILE A 378 -9.91 -4.51 -12.97
CA ILE A 378 -9.05 -3.34 -13.22
C ILE A 378 -7.89 -3.33 -12.24
N ASN A 379 -6.69 -3.20 -12.78
CA ASN A 379 -5.43 -3.28 -12.06
C ASN A 379 -4.61 -2.00 -12.22
N VAL A 380 -3.79 -1.69 -11.21
CA VAL A 380 -2.76 -0.64 -11.27
C VAL A 380 -1.43 -1.23 -10.85
N PHE A 381 -0.39 -0.96 -11.64
CA PHE A 381 0.98 -1.30 -11.29
C PHE A 381 1.54 -0.32 -10.25
N ASN A 382 2.25 -0.85 -9.26
CA ASN A 382 2.86 -0.06 -8.19
C ASN A 382 4.25 0.46 -8.61
N GLY A 383 4.26 1.47 -9.46
CA GLY A 383 5.49 2.14 -9.89
C GLY A 383 5.27 3.07 -11.06
N PHE A 384 6.36 3.72 -11.47
CA PHE A 384 6.40 4.59 -12.66
C PHE A 384 6.95 3.82 -13.86
N GLU A 385 6.99 4.48 -15.03
CA GLU A 385 7.28 3.85 -16.33
C GLU A 385 8.59 3.04 -16.33
N GLU A 386 9.65 3.55 -15.69
CA GLU A 386 10.92 2.84 -15.60
C GLU A 386 10.80 1.52 -14.81
N ALA A 387 10.16 1.56 -13.64
CA ALA A 387 9.92 0.35 -12.84
C ALA A 387 9.04 -0.66 -13.58
N PHE A 388 8.07 -0.19 -14.36
CA PHE A 388 7.21 -1.05 -15.18
C PHE A 388 7.98 -1.67 -16.36
N ARG A 389 8.83 -0.89 -17.03
CA ARG A 389 9.72 -1.38 -18.08
C ARG A 389 10.62 -2.47 -17.52
N ASP A 390 11.25 -2.23 -16.37
CA ASP A 390 12.14 -3.18 -15.72
C ASP A 390 11.40 -4.47 -15.36
N PHE A 391 10.23 -4.35 -14.74
CA PHE A 391 9.33 -5.46 -14.41
C PHE A 391 8.97 -6.31 -15.65
N SER A 392 8.72 -5.68 -16.80
CA SER A 392 8.43 -6.37 -18.07
C SER A 392 9.67 -6.87 -18.83
N SER A 393 10.86 -6.49 -18.37
CA SER A 393 12.14 -6.79 -19.03
C SER A 393 12.96 -7.85 -18.31
N ILE A 394 12.54 -8.27 -17.10
CA ILE A 394 13.20 -9.31 -16.30
C ILE A 394 13.35 -10.57 -17.16
N SER A 395 14.54 -10.74 -17.72
CA SER A 395 14.90 -11.92 -18.49
C SER A 395 15.31 -13.07 -17.56
N ALA A 396 15.41 -14.27 -18.14
CA ALA A 396 15.67 -15.57 -17.51
C ALA A 396 16.95 -15.68 -16.61
N HIS A 397 17.65 -14.59 -16.32
CA HIS A 397 18.97 -14.54 -15.69
C HIS A 397 19.02 -13.70 -14.39
N SER A 398 17.87 -13.38 -13.78
CA SER A 398 17.79 -12.38 -12.70
C SER A 398 17.45 -12.96 -11.32
N LEU A 399 17.51 -14.28 -11.12
CA LEU A 399 17.21 -14.85 -9.80
C LEU A 399 18.40 -14.66 -8.84
N PRO A 400 18.19 -14.14 -7.61
CA PRO A 400 19.19 -14.19 -6.56
C PRO A 400 19.56 -15.65 -6.30
N GLN A 401 20.86 -15.96 -6.28
CA GLN A 401 21.33 -17.27 -5.84
C GLN A 401 20.95 -17.46 -4.37
N PRO A 402 20.39 -18.62 -3.97
CA PRO A 402 20.15 -18.89 -2.56
C PRO A 402 21.47 -18.83 -1.80
N SER A 403 21.49 -18.08 -0.70
CA SER A 403 22.65 -18.00 0.19
C SER A 403 23.11 -19.40 0.60
N PRO A 404 24.43 -19.70 0.60
CA PRO A 404 24.93 -20.96 1.12
C PRO A 404 24.46 -21.16 2.57
N ARG A 405 24.06 -22.39 2.89
CA ARG A 405 23.60 -22.81 4.22
C ARG A 405 24.64 -22.60 5.30
#